data_AF-A0A9D5QHM2-F1
#
_entry.id   AF-A0A9D5QHM2-F1
#
_cell.length_a   1.000
_cell.length_b   1.000
_cell.length_c   1.000
_cell.angle_alpha   90.00
_cell.angle_beta   90.00
_cell.angle_gamma   90.00
#
_symmetry.space_group_name_H-M   'P 1'
#
loop_
_entity.id
_entity.type
_entity.pdbx_description
1 polymer ?
#
loop_
_entity_poly.entity_id
_entity_poly.type
_entity_poly.pdbx_seq_one_letter_code
_entity_poly.pdbx_strand_id
1 'polypeptide(L)'
;MKRLILPLCGLVIIGGFLIYRIYRTPCQPYPETAVVRTVIDGDTVIFNSGHECRYIGIDTPEVHIRKGSDWEYQPALFSLKAKKRNEELVLGQTVQIEYDREQTDKYGRLLAYLYVDEIMVNETLLSEGLGFLLVIPPNVRYVSRFHEAVHRAYTDTIGIWDRSVVPVISAADASHHMGKLVRIRERITEIVDAGPTMKLILDPHRVPHENCRFVIFNNTIRLFEELKPLDRFKNSLVEVTGFIKDYNGPEIIINSPEQISLVSEL
;
A
#
# COMPACT_ATOMS: atom_id res chain seq x y z
N MET A 1 52.03 -74.35 -32.05
CA MET A 1 51.03 -74.79 -33.05
C MET A 1 49.65 -74.31 -32.62
N LYS A 2 48.90 -73.73 -33.57
CA LYS A 2 47.47 -73.32 -33.58
C LYS A 2 47.07 -72.04 -32.83
N ARG A 3 46.81 -71.02 -33.65
CA ARG A 3 45.93 -69.85 -33.43
C ARG A 3 44.45 -70.27 -33.56
N LEU A 4 43.54 -69.64 -32.81
CA LEU A 4 42.13 -69.36 -33.21
C LEU A 4 41.53 -68.32 -32.23
N ILE A 5 41.54 -67.02 -32.59
CA ILE A 5 40.41 -66.16 -33.04
C ILE A 5 39.42 -65.72 -31.92
N LEU A 6 39.46 -64.39 -31.69
CA LEU A 6 38.60 -63.40 -30.98
C LEU A 6 37.08 -63.47 -31.30
N PRO A 7 36.12 -62.66 -30.72
CA PRO A 7 36.28 -61.29 -30.17
C PRO A 7 35.32 -60.84 -29.00
N LEU A 8 35.47 -59.55 -28.63
CA LEU A 8 34.43 -58.60 -28.15
C LEU A 8 33.79 -58.87 -26.76
N CYS A 9 33.65 -57.93 -25.83
CA CYS A 9 33.36 -56.50 -25.96
C CYS A 9 34.06 -55.70 -24.87
N GLY A 10 34.69 -54.60 -25.27
CA GLY A 10 35.00 -53.49 -24.36
C GLY A 10 33.78 -52.59 -24.15
N LEU A 11 33.79 -51.87 -23.04
CA LEU A 11 33.42 -50.46 -22.98
C LEU A 11 33.89 -49.87 -21.66
N VAL A 12 35.04 -49.21 -21.71
CA VAL A 12 35.49 -48.25 -20.70
C VAL A 12 34.67 -46.98 -20.94
N ILE A 13 33.74 -46.65 -20.03
CA ILE A 13 33.00 -45.38 -20.09
C ILE A 13 33.94 -44.29 -19.55
N ILE A 14 34.75 -43.73 -20.45
CA ILE A 14 35.31 -42.38 -20.31
C ILE A 14 34.45 -41.50 -21.21
N GLY A 15 33.54 -40.72 -20.64
CA GLY A 15 32.71 -39.80 -21.43
C GLY A 15 31.77 -38.95 -20.60
N GLY A 16 32.06 -37.65 -20.54
CA GLY A 16 31.13 -36.58 -20.14
C GLY A 16 30.96 -36.44 -18.63
N PHE A 17 31.64 -35.53 -17.92
CA PHE A 17 31.53 -34.08 -18.14
C PHE A 17 30.10 -33.62 -18.46
N LEU A 18 29.12 -34.10 -17.71
CA LEU A 18 27.88 -33.38 -17.46
C LEU A 18 27.77 -33.16 -15.96
N ILE A 19 28.68 -32.33 -15.48
CA ILE A 19 28.41 -31.49 -14.31
C ILE A 19 27.18 -30.68 -14.72
N TYR A 20 25.99 -31.17 -14.38
CA TYR A 20 24.78 -30.37 -14.32
C TYR A 20 24.99 -29.41 -13.15
N ARG A 21 25.91 -28.46 -13.36
CA ARG A 21 26.00 -27.23 -12.60
C ARG A 21 24.65 -26.60 -12.87
N ILE A 22 23.76 -26.80 -11.90
CA ILE A 22 22.63 -25.93 -11.66
C ILE A 22 23.24 -24.53 -11.73
N TYR A 23 23.11 -23.87 -12.87
CA TYR A 23 23.26 -22.44 -12.96
C TYR A 23 22.09 -21.91 -12.13
N ARG A 24 22.27 -21.87 -10.81
CA ARG A 24 21.58 -20.91 -9.99
C ARG A 24 22.02 -19.60 -10.61
N THR A 25 21.15 -19.02 -11.45
CA THR A 25 21.27 -17.62 -11.84
C THR A 25 21.56 -16.90 -10.53
N PRO A 26 22.73 -16.25 -10.38
CA PRO A 26 22.97 -15.47 -9.18
C PRO A 26 21.78 -14.53 -9.07
N CYS A 27 21.07 -14.61 -7.93
CA CYS A 27 20.05 -13.63 -7.59
C CYS A 27 20.77 -12.29 -7.70
N GLN A 28 20.52 -11.55 -8.78
CA GLN A 28 21.14 -10.26 -8.95
C GLN A 28 20.66 -9.43 -7.77
N PRO A 29 21.57 -8.86 -6.95
CA PRO A 29 21.14 -7.99 -5.88
C PRO A 29 20.26 -6.90 -6.49
N TYR A 30 19.11 -6.63 -5.87
CA TYR A 30 18.26 -5.53 -6.32
C TYR A 30 19.06 -4.22 -6.32
N PRO A 31 18.75 -3.30 -7.24
CA PRO A 31 19.52 -2.07 -7.34
C PRO A 31 19.43 -1.25 -6.05
N GLU A 32 20.56 -0.73 -5.59
CA GLU A 32 20.63 0.25 -4.49
C GLU A 32 20.36 1.68 -4.98
N THR A 33 20.49 1.91 -6.29
CA THR A 33 20.15 3.17 -6.95
C THR A 33 19.50 2.92 -8.30
N ALA A 34 18.61 3.81 -8.74
CA ALA A 34 18.03 3.74 -10.08
C ALA A 34 17.60 5.11 -10.59
N VAL A 35 17.53 5.28 -11.91
CA VAL A 35 16.92 6.48 -12.52
C VAL A 35 15.43 6.26 -12.71
N VAL A 36 14.60 7.19 -12.24
CA VAL A 36 13.15 7.13 -12.45
C VAL A 36 12.78 7.56 -13.86
N ARG A 37 12.14 6.65 -14.59
CA ARG A 37 11.70 6.86 -15.97
C ARG A 37 10.27 7.37 -16.06
N THR A 38 9.41 6.89 -15.16
CA THR A 38 7.97 7.14 -15.22
C THR A 38 7.41 7.17 -13.81
N VAL A 39 6.51 8.11 -13.55
CA VAL A 39 5.70 8.16 -12.34
C VAL A 39 4.27 7.75 -12.72
N ILE A 40 3.76 6.69 -12.09
CA ILE A 40 2.42 6.15 -12.37
C ILE A 40 1.37 6.94 -11.60
N ASP A 41 1.61 7.14 -10.30
CA ASP A 41 0.75 7.86 -9.35
C ASP A 41 1.61 8.45 -8.21
N GLY A 42 0.98 8.77 -7.06
CA GLY A 42 1.67 9.39 -5.94
C GLY A 42 2.69 8.49 -5.25
N ASP A 43 2.62 7.16 -5.39
CA ASP A 43 3.47 6.23 -4.64
C ASP A 43 4.05 5.08 -5.48
N THR A 44 3.89 5.14 -6.80
CA THR A 44 4.35 4.12 -7.72
C THR A 44 5.15 4.72 -8.87
N VAL A 45 6.35 4.18 -9.11
CA VAL A 45 7.27 4.60 -10.18
C VAL A 45 7.81 3.43 -10.97
N ILE A 46 8.31 3.69 -12.17
CA ILE A 46 9.05 2.73 -12.98
C ILE A 46 10.46 3.27 -13.23
N PHE A 47 11.46 2.45 -12.94
CA PHE A 47 12.86 2.76 -13.20
C PHE A 47 13.25 2.54 -14.67
N ASN A 48 14.40 3.07 -15.09
CA ASN A 48 14.97 2.83 -16.42
C ASN A 48 15.25 1.36 -16.71
N SER A 49 15.47 0.54 -15.67
CA SER A 49 15.60 -0.92 -15.80
C SER A 49 14.29 -1.63 -16.14
N GLY A 50 13.14 -0.92 -16.06
CA GLY A 50 11.81 -1.49 -16.23
C GLY A 50 11.18 -2.03 -14.93
N HIS A 51 11.90 -2.03 -13.81
CA HIS A 51 11.33 -2.41 -12.52
C HIS A 51 10.32 -1.36 -12.05
N GLU A 52 9.14 -1.81 -11.66
CA GLU A 52 8.15 -1.00 -10.96
C GLU A 52 8.46 -1.02 -9.46
N CYS A 53 8.32 0.13 -8.79
CA CYS A 53 8.55 0.29 -7.38
C CYS A 53 7.33 0.94 -6.72
N ARG A 54 6.78 0.27 -5.69
CA ARG A 54 5.72 0.76 -4.82
C ARG A 54 6.34 1.24 -3.50
N TYR A 55 6.00 2.45 -3.10
CA TYR A 55 6.53 3.06 -1.90
C TYR A 55 5.98 2.36 -0.66
N ILE A 56 6.87 1.97 0.25
CA ILE A 56 6.49 1.39 1.54
C ILE A 56 5.90 2.50 2.43
N GLY A 57 4.86 2.17 3.20
CA GLY A 57 4.36 3.02 4.28
C GLY A 57 3.32 4.07 3.88
N ILE A 58 2.98 4.19 2.60
CA ILE A 58 2.06 5.21 2.08
C ILE A 58 1.01 4.60 1.13
N ASP A 59 -0.22 5.14 1.20
CA ASP A 59 -1.31 4.92 0.25
C ASP A 59 -1.82 6.26 -0.29
N THR A 60 -1.46 6.60 -1.53
CA THR A 60 -1.88 7.85 -2.19
C THR A 60 -3.20 7.66 -2.96
N PRO A 61 -3.95 8.74 -3.25
CA PRO A 61 -5.11 8.64 -4.11
C PRO A 61 -4.75 8.16 -5.51
N GLU A 62 -5.43 7.13 -5.98
CA GLU A 62 -5.22 6.51 -7.28
C GLU A 62 -5.64 7.44 -8.45
N VAL A 63 -4.86 7.42 -9.53
CA VAL A 63 -5.20 8.14 -10.78
C VAL A 63 -6.08 7.30 -11.70
N HIS A 64 -5.95 5.97 -11.62
CA HIS A 64 -6.70 5.02 -12.42
C HIS A 64 -7.45 4.07 -11.49
N ILE A 65 -8.66 3.68 -11.89
CA ILE A 65 -9.41 2.62 -11.19
C ILE A 65 -9.43 1.36 -12.03
N ARG A 66 -9.40 0.20 -11.38
CA ARG A 66 -9.52 -1.09 -12.06
C ARG A 66 -10.99 -1.44 -12.27
N LYS A 67 -11.36 -1.72 -13.52
CA LYS A 67 -12.71 -2.12 -13.92
C LYS A 67 -12.64 -3.40 -14.75
N GLY A 68 -12.90 -4.54 -14.10
CA GLY A 68 -12.66 -5.84 -14.70
C GLY A 68 -11.16 -6.06 -14.93
N SER A 69 -10.77 -6.34 -16.18
CA SER A 69 -9.37 -6.48 -16.61
C SER A 69 -8.69 -5.16 -16.95
N ASP A 70 -9.45 -4.07 -17.08
CA ASP A 70 -8.97 -2.82 -17.67
C ASP A 70 -8.75 -1.75 -16.60
N TRP A 71 -7.87 -0.79 -16.91
CA TRP A 71 -7.64 0.41 -16.11
C TRP A 71 -8.34 1.59 -16.77
N GLU A 72 -9.24 2.25 -16.04
CA GLU A 72 -9.97 3.43 -16.49
C GLU A 72 -9.34 4.68 -15.86
N TYR A 73 -9.05 5.70 -16.67
CA TYR A 73 -8.57 6.99 -16.17
C TYR A 73 -9.70 7.69 -15.43
N GLN A 74 -9.61 7.72 -14.10
CA GLN A 74 -10.60 8.32 -13.23
C GLN A 74 -9.90 8.85 -11.98
N PRO A 75 -9.29 10.05 -12.05
CA PRO A 75 -8.48 10.56 -10.97
C PRO A 75 -9.31 10.83 -9.71
N ALA A 76 -8.90 10.23 -8.58
CA ALA A 76 -9.46 10.56 -7.27
C ALA A 76 -9.07 11.99 -6.85
N LEU A 77 -9.82 12.57 -5.90
CA LEU A 77 -9.44 13.83 -5.27
C LEU A 77 -8.00 13.74 -4.72
N PHE A 78 -7.18 14.75 -4.99
CA PHE A 78 -5.73 14.82 -4.71
C PHE A 78 -4.80 13.86 -5.49
N SER A 79 -5.30 12.92 -6.30
CA SER A 79 -4.45 11.97 -7.04
C SER A 79 -3.46 12.65 -7.99
N LEU A 80 -3.94 13.61 -8.79
CA LEU A 80 -3.07 14.36 -9.71
C LEU A 80 -2.08 15.26 -8.97
N LYS A 81 -2.45 15.77 -7.78
CA LYS A 81 -1.54 16.56 -6.94
C LYS A 81 -0.43 15.66 -6.39
N ALA A 82 -0.78 14.48 -5.88
CA ALA A 82 0.16 13.48 -5.39
C ALA A 82 1.12 13.01 -6.49
N LYS A 83 0.58 12.62 -7.67
CA LYS A 83 1.38 12.23 -8.84
C LYS A 83 2.33 13.34 -9.28
N LYS A 84 1.81 14.57 -9.45
CA LYS A 84 2.63 15.72 -9.86
C LYS A 84 3.76 16.00 -8.86
N ARG A 85 3.46 15.93 -7.56
CA ARG A 85 4.48 16.13 -6.54
C ARG A 85 5.54 15.04 -6.57
N ASN A 86 5.14 13.78 -6.77
CA ASN A 86 6.08 12.68 -6.93
C ASN A 86 6.96 12.90 -8.19
N GLU A 87 6.37 13.33 -9.31
CA GLU A 87 7.14 13.73 -10.51
C GLU A 87 8.17 14.81 -10.25
N GLU A 88 7.79 15.88 -9.55
CA GLU A 88 8.70 16.97 -9.17
C GLU A 88 9.87 16.48 -8.31
N LEU A 89 9.63 15.49 -7.45
CA LEU A 89 10.65 14.95 -6.57
C LEU A 89 11.59 13.99 -7.30
N VAL A 90 11.08 13.09 -8.15
CA VAL A 90 11.86 11.95 -8.62
C VAL A 90 12.03 11.81 -10.12
N LEU A 91 11.19 12.41 -10.97
CA LEU A 91 11.19 12.12 -12.40
C LEU A 91 12.52 12.52 -13.05
N GLY A 92 13.18 11.57 -13.73
CA GLY A 92 14.48 11.77 -14.36
C GLY A 92 15.66 11.82 -13.37
N GLN A 93 15.41 11.77 -12.06
CA GLN A 93 16.44 11.77 -11.03
C GLN A 93 16.98 10.36 -10.78
N THR A 94 18.21 10.29 -10.28
CA THR A 94 18.76 9.07 -9.66
C THR A 94 18.31 9.03 -8.21
N VAL A 95 17.51 8.03 -7.86
CA VAL A 95 17.08 7.77 -6.48
C VAL A 95 18.00 6.76 -5.81
N GLN A 96 18.22 6.91 -4.50
CA GLN A 96 18.67 5.81 -3.65
C GLN A 96 17.45 4.99 -3.21
N ILE A 97 17.63 3.66 -3.20
CA ILE A 97 16.56 2.70 -2.92
C ILE A 97 16.90 1.99 -1.63
N GLU A 98 16.14 2.28 -0.57
CA GLU A 98 16.25 1.58 0.69
C GLU A 98 15.13 0.55 0.82
N TYR A 99 15.50 -0.74 0.85
CA TYR A 99 14.56 -1.82 1.08
C TYR A 99 14.33 -2.07 2.57
N ASP A 100 13.23 -2.76 2.85
CA ASP A 100 12.96 -3.35 4.16
C ASP A 100 13.03 -4.89 4.09
N ARG A 101 12.49 -5.58 5.11
CA ARG A 101 12.56 -7.04 5.26
C ARG A 101 12.09 -7.82 4.04
N GLU A 102 11.02 -7.38 3.39
CA GLU A 102 10.55 -7.88 2.10
C GLU A 102 10.80 -6.84 1.01
N GLN A 103 11.49 -7.26 -0.05
CA GLN A 103 11.95 -6.37 -1.12
C GLN A 103 10.98 -6.32 -2.31
N THR A 104 10.07 -7.28 -2.41
CA THR A 104 9.06 -7.34 -3.47
C THR A 104 7.70 -7.74 -2.94
N ASP A 105 6.66 -7.28 -3.61
CA ASP A 105 5.31 -7.78 -3.38
C ASP A 105 4.96 -8.97 -4.28
N LYS A 106 3.75 -9.52 -4.09
CA LYS A 106 3.21 -10.65 -4.88
C LYS A 106 3.02 -10.35 -6.37
N TYR A 107 3.08 -9.08 -6.78
CA TYR A 107 2.97 -8.64 -8.18
C TYR A 107 4.36 -8.47 -8.82
N GLY A 108 5.44 -8.64 -8.05
CA GLY A 108 6.81 -8.48 -8.53
C GLY A 108 7.30 -7.03 -8.51
N ARG A 109 6.56 -6.10 -7.89
CA ARG A 109 7.00 -4.72 -7.71
C ARG A 109 8.03 -4.66 -6.59
N LEU A 110 9.05 -3.83 -6.75
CA LEU A 110 9.99 -3.51 -5.68
C LEU A 110 9.25 -2.73 -4.58
N LEU A 111 9.50 -3.08 -3.32
CA LEU A 111 9.01 -2.37 -2.15
C LEU A 111 10.16 -1.59 -1.54
N ALA A 112 10.10 -0.26 -1.55
CA ALA A 112 11.19 0.57 -1.04
C ALA A 112 10.76 1.89 -0.43
N TYR A 113 11.67 2.46 0.35
CA TYR A 113 11.74 3.88 0.66
C TYR A 113 12.70 4.53 -0.34
N LEU A 114 12.25 5.56 -1.05
CA LEU A 114 13.07 6.26 -2.03
C LEU A 114 13.64 7.54 -1.45
N TYR A 115 14.89 7.82 -1.78
CA TYR A 115 15.57 9.05 -1.43
C TYR A 115 16.11 9.76 -2.66
N VAL A 116 15.97 11.08 -2.68
CA VAL A 116 16.71 11.96 -3.57
C VAL A 116 17.57 12.84 -2.66
N ASP A 117 18.88 12.73 -2.82
CA ASP A 117 19.84 13.21 -1.82
C ASP A 117 19.49 12.67 -0.42
N GLU A 118 19.30 13.53 0.57
CA GLU A 118 18.94 13.17 1.95
C GLU A 118 17.41 13.17 2.21
N ILE A 119 16.60 13.44 1.18
CA ILE A 119 15.15 13.61 1.32
C ILE A 119 14.43 12.28 1.04
N MET A 120 13.75 11.74 2.05
CA MET A 120 12.86 10.59 1.88
C MET A 120 11.54 11.02 1.21
N VAL A 121 11.30 10.51 0.00
CA VAL A 121 10.13 10.84 -0.82
C VAL A 121 8.83 10.39 -0.14
N ASN A 122 8.83 9.18 0.44
CA ASN A 122 7.68 8.60 1.13
C ASN A 122 7.16 9.51 2.26
N GLU A 123 8.06 9.98 3.12
CA GLU A 123 7.74 10.89 4.23
C GLU A 123 7.26 12.25 3.73
N THR A 124 7.93 12.79 2.70
CA THR A 124 7.61 14.10 2.12
C THR A 124 6.16 14.13 1.66
N LEU A 125 5.72 13.12 0.90
CA LEU A 125 4.34 13.02 0.42
C LEU A 125 3.32 12.93 1.57
N LEU A 126 3.63 12.18 2.64
CA LEU A 126 2.77 12.11 3.83
C LEU A 126 2.67 13.46 4.54
N SER A 127 3.82 14.14 4.75
CA SER A 127 3.85 15.45 5.41
C SER A 127 3.11 16.54 4.63
N GLU A 128 3.01 16.38 3.31
CA GLU A 128 2.26 17.29 2.43
C GLU A 128 0.78 16.89 2.28
N GLY A 129 0.31 15.91 3.06
CA GLY A 129 -1.08 15.46 3.08
C GLY A 129 -1.51 14.81 1.75
N LEU A 130 -0.60 14.12 1.07
CA LEU A 130 -0.84 13.52 -0.26
C LEU A 130 -1.11 12.01 -0.21
N GLY A 131 -1.16 11.40 0.96
CA GLY A 131 -1.49 10.00 1.16
C GLY A 131 -1.77 9.65 2.62
N PHE A 132 -2.34 8.47 2.84
CA PHE A 132 -2.52 7.88 4.16
C PHE A 132 -1.30 7.05 4.56
N LEU A 133 -1.05 6.91 5.86
CA LEU A 133 -0.15 5.88 6.39
C LEU A 133 -0.67 4.49 5.95
N LEU A 134 0.22 3.61 5.53
CA LEU A 134 -0.09 2.22 5.18
C LEU A 134 0.88 1.27 5.87
N VAL A 135 0.40 0.45 6.80
CA VAL A 135 1.25 -0.49 7.55
C VAL A 135 1.08 -1.89 6.99
N ILE A 136 2.14 -2.46 6.41
CA ILE A 136 2.16 -3.84 5.90
C ILE A 136 3.39 -4.56 6.45
N PRO A 137 3.25 -5.42 7.47
CA PRO A 137 4.34 -6.27 7.95
C PRO A 137 4.84 -7.22 6.86
N PRO A 138 6.15 -7.54 6.85
CA PRO A 138 7.15 -7.19 7.85
C PRO A 138 7.84 -5.82 7.62
N ASN A 139 7.40 -5.03 6.64
CA ASN A 139 8.01 -3.75 6.25
C ASN A 139 7.45 -2.59 7.08
N VAL A 140 8.03 -2.39 8.27
CA VAL A 140 7.51 -1.46 9.28
C VAL A 140 8.58 -0.51 9.86
N ARG A 141 9.75 -0.42 9.23
CA ARG A 141 10.91 0.34 9.74
C ARG A 141 10.58 1.79 10.12
N TYR A 142 9.77 2.49 9.33
CA TYR A 142 9.50 3.92 9.49
C TYR A 142 8.07 4.26 9.94
N VAL A 143 7.30 3.30 10.46
CA VAL A 143 5.89 3.54 10.85
C VAL A 143 5.73 4.71 11.81
N SER A 144 6.54 4.80 12.87
CA SER A 144 6.47 5.92 13.83
C SER A 144 6.77 7.27 13.19
N ARG A 145 7.79 7.34 12.33
CA ARG A 145 8.18 8.55 11.59
C ARG A 145 7.08 9.00 10.63
N PHE A 146 6.47 8.06 9.92
CA PHE A 146 5.37 8.34 8.98
C PHE A 146 4.08 8.74 9.70
N HIS A 147 3.80 8.14 10.85
CA HIS A 147 2.71 8.58 11.71
C HIS A 147 2.90 10.04 12.13
N GLU A 148 4.09 10.45 12.58
CA GLU A 148 4.35 11.86 12.93
C GLU A 148 4.19 12.83 11.74
N ALA A 149 4.57 12.41 10.53
CA ALA A 149 4.34 13.19 9.32
C ALA A 149 2.85 13.34 9.00
N VAL A 150 2.09 12.24 9.08
CA VAL A 150 0.63 12.24 8.90
C VAL A 150 -0.06 13.08 9.97
N HIS A 151 0.36 12.95 11.23
CA HIS A 151 -0.22 13.68 12.35
C HIS A 151 -0.09 15.20 12.14
N ARG A 152 1.08 15.67 11.72
CA ARG A 152 1.30 17.08 11.37
C ARG A 152 0.41 17.54 10.21
N ALA A 153 0.35 16.77 9.13
CA ALA A 153 -0.51 17.10 7.99
C ALA A 153 -2.00 17.14 8.39
N TYR A 154 -2.41 16.27 9.31
CA TYR A 154 -3.75 16.23 9.86
C TYR A 154 -4.06 17.45 10.74
N THR A 155 -3.17 17.81 11.69
CA THR A 155 -3.37 18.97 12.57
C THR A 155 -3.39 20.29 11.79
N ASP A 156 -2.58 20.38 10.74
CA ASP A 156 -2.44 21.57 9.92
C ASP A 156 -3.48 21.61 8.77
N THR A 157 -4.39 20.63 8.71
CA THR A 157 -5.47 20.52 7.71
C THR A 157 -4.96 20.52 6.26
N ILE A 158 -3.85 19.82 6.00
CA ILE A 158 -3.17 19.82 4.70
C ILE A 158 -3.73 18.70 3.81
N GLY A 159 -4.02 19.04 2.55
CA GLY A 159 -4.29 18.04 1.50
C GLY A 159 -5.54 17.21 1.79
N ILE A 160 -5.39 15.88 1.81
CA ILE A 160 -6.50 14.95 2.09
C ILE A 160 -7.13 15.14 3.48
N TRP A 161 -6.49 15.89 4.37
CA TRP A 161 -6.98 16.20 5.71
C TRP A 161 -7.82 17.49 5.77
N ASP A 162 -7.90 18.25 4.67
CA ASP A 162 -8.75 19.45 4.59
C ASP A 162 -10.23 19.07 4.51
N ARG A 163 -10.92 19.25 5.64
CA ARG A 163 -12.35 18.99 5.80
C ARG A 163 -13.25 19.86 4.91
N SER A 164 -12.78 21.02 4.46
CA SER A 164 -13.55 21.91 3.58
C SER A 164 -13.58 21.40 2.13
N VAL A 165 -12.64 20.53 1.76
CA VAL A 165 -12.47 20.03 0.39
C VAL A 165 -12.96 18.59 0.23
N VAL A 166 -12.78 17.73 1.24
CA VAL A 166 -13.22 16.33 1.18
C VAL A 166 -14.73 16.21 1.46
N PRO A 167 -15.53 15.67 0.51
CA PRO A 167 -16.98 15.63 0.63
C PRO A 167 -17.46 14.65 1.72
N VAL A 168 -18.51 15.05 2.43
CA VAL A 168 -19.24 14.15 3.33
C VAL A 168 -20.34 13.44 2.56
N ILE A 169 -20.41 12.11 2.66
CA ILE A 169 -21.46 11.28 2.08
C ILE A 169 -22.13 10.40 3.15
N SER A 170 -23.29 9.84 2.83
CA SER A 170 -23.92 8.80 3.67
C SER A 170 -23.23 7.45 3.46
N ALA A 171 -23.23 6.57 4.47
CA ALA A 171 -22.67 5.22 4.28
C ALA A 171 -23.46 4.39 3.27
N ALA A 172 -24.76 4.67 3.08
CA ALA A 172 -25.62 4.01 2.10
C ALA A 172 -25.27 4.39 0.66
N ASP A 173 -24.73 5.59 0.44
CA ASP A 173 -24.34 6.05 -0.91
C ASP A 173 -22.93 5.60 -1.30
N ALA A 174 -22.16 4.99 -0.40
CA ALA A 174 -20.74 4.70 -0.62
C ALA A 174 -20.45 3.85 -1.87
N SER A 175 -21.37 2.97 -2.26
CA SER A 175 -21.26 2.17 -3.49
C SER A 175 -21.14 3.02 -4.77
N HIS A 176 -21.75 4.21 -4.80
CA HIS A 176 -21.66 5.17 -5.92
C HIS A 176 -20.37 6.00 -5.89
N HIS A 177 -19.52 5.80 -4.88
CA HIS A 177 -18.30 6.57 -4.63
C HIS A 177 -17.04 5.68 -4.61
N MET A 178 -17.06 4.52 -5.29
CA MET A 178 -15.88 3.66 -5.44
C MET A 178 -14.63 4.42 -5.91
N GLY A 179 -13.52 4.17 -5.24
CA GLY A 179 -12.22 4.80 -5.49
C GLY A 179 -12.13 6.27 -5.05
N LYS A 180 -13.22 6.90 -4.61
CA LYS A 180 -13.22 8.31 -4.19
C LYS A 180 -12.81 8.45 -2.74
N LEU A 181 -12.04 9.50 -2.47
CA LEU A 181 -11.78 10.01 -1.12
C LEU A 181 -13.03 10.72 -0.60
N VAL A 182 -13.55 10.28 0.53
CA VAL A 182 -14.75 10.84 1.15
C VAL A 182 -14.62 10.89 2.67
N ARG A 183 -15.57 11.58 3.29
CA ARG A 183 -15.86 11.54 4.73
C ARG A 183 -17.24 10.90 4.95
N ILE A 184 -17.36 10.02 5.92
CA ILE A 184 -18.63 9.41 6.30
C ILE A 184 -18.88 9.68 7.78
N ARG A 185 -20.06 10.21 8.10
CA ARG A 185 -20.51 10.51 9.47
C ARG A 185 -21.59 9.55 9.89
N GLU A 186 -21.26 8.61 10.76
CA GLU A 186 -22.18 7.56 11.17
C GLU A 186 -21.97 7.16 12.63
N ARG A 187 -23.01 6.59 13.24
CA ARG A 187 -22.91 6.06 14.61
C ARG A 187 -22.29 4.67 14.57
N ILE A 188 -21.27 4.43 15.37
CA ILE A 188 -20.77 3.07 15.59
C ILE A 188 -21.64 2.41 16.65
N THR A 189 -22.26 1.29 16.33
CA THR A 189 -23.08 0.50 17.28
C THR A 189 -22.24 -0.56 17.98
N GLU A 190 -21.32 -1.19 17.24
CA GLU A 190 -20.52 -2.30 17.74
C GLU A 190 -19.12 -2.28 17.12
N ILE A 191 -18.16 -2.80 17.87
CA ILE A 191 -16.81 -3.08 17.39
C ILE A 191 -16.60 -4.58 17.55
N VAL A 192 -16.39 -5.27 16.44
CA VAL A 192 -16.27 -6.73 16.38
C VAL A 192 -14.84 -7.10 15.99
N ASP A 193 -14.19 -7.91 16.82
CA ASP A 193 -12.96 -8.60 16.43
C ASP A 193 -13.30 -9.76 15.50
N ALA A 194 -12.82 -9.69 14.26
CA ALA A 194 -13.06 -10.71 13.24
C ALA A 194 -11.82 -11.57 12.95
N GLY A 195 -10.77 -11.51 13.78
CA GLY A 195 -9.54 -12.27 13.62
C GLY A 195 -8.40 -11.42 13.06
N PRO A 196 -8.29 -11.17 11.74
CA PRO A 196 -7.24 -10.31 11.18
C PRO A 196 -7.61 -8.82 11.16
N THR A 197 -8.84 -8.49 11.54
CA THR A 197 -9.41 -7.14 11.44
C THR A 197 -10.37 -6.85 12.59
N MET A 198 -10.39 -5.61 13.04
CA MET A 198 -11.48 -5.01 13.82
C MET A 198 -12.48 -4.36 12.87
N LYS A 199 -13.77 -4.70 13.01
CA LYS A 199 -14.86 -4.14 12.22
C LYS A 199 -15.69 -3.19 13.07
N LEU A 200 -15.85 -1.96 12.60
CA LEU A 200 -16.69 -0.95 13.23
C LEU A 200 -18.05 -0.95 12.52
N ILE A 201 -19.07 -1.46 13.22
CA ILE A 201 -20.42 -1.68 12.69
C ILE A 201 -21.25 -0.40 12.86
N LEU A 202 -21.92 0.02 11.78
CA LEU A 202 -22.72 1.25 11.73
C LEU A 202 -24.20 1.03 12.09
N ASP A 203 -24.77 -0.08 11.62
CA ASP A 203 -26.13 -0.51 11.92
C ASP A 203 -26.19 -2.06 11.84
N PRO A 204 -26.46 -2.77 12.95
CA PRO A 204 -26.46 -4.23 12.97
C PRO A 204 -27.71 -4.83 12.31
N HIS A 205 -28.73 -4.02 12.00
CA HIS A 205 -29.99 -4.45 11.40
C HIS A 205 -30.06 -4.22 9.89
N ARG A 206 -29.04 -3.60 9.28
CA ARG A 206 -28.98 -3.35 7.83
C ARG A 206 -28.11 -4.37 7.11
N VAL A 207 -28.41 -4.59 5.83
CA VAL A 207 -27.78 -5.63 5.01
C VAL A 207 -26.27 -5.33 4.86
N PRO A 208 -25.36 -6.28 5.18
CA PRO A 208 -23.91 -6.07 5.19
C PRO A 208 -23.29 -5.59 3.86
N HIS A 209 -24.00 -5.74 2.74
CA HIS A 209 -23.51 -5.41 1.39
C HIS A 209 -24.00 -4.07 0.85
N GLU A 210 -24.92 -3.39 1.55
CA GLU A 210 -25.53 -2.14 1.08
C GLU A 210 -24.83 -0.88 1.61
N ASN A 211 -24.17 -0.96 2.78
CA ASN A 211 -23.52 0.18 3.42
C ASN A 211 -22.00 0.03 3.52
N CYS A 212 -21.32 1.17 3.54
CA CYS A 212 -19.89 1.23 3.82
C CYS A 212 -19.56 0.58 5.17
N ARG A 213 -18.53 -0.27 5.21
CA ARG A 213 -17.96 -0.82 6.43
C ARG A 213 -16.65 -0.12 6.78
N PHE A 214 -16.39 0.06 8.06
CA PHE A 214 -15.11 0.58 8.53
C PHE A 214 -14.27 -0.55 9.10
N VAL A 215 -13.05 -0.69 8.60
CA VAL A 215 -12.17 -1.83 8.89
C VAL A 215 -10.81 -1.33 9.34
N ILE A 216 -10.33 -1.84 10.47
CA ILE A 216 -8.98 -1.62 10.97
C ILE A 216 -8.28 -2.98 10.95
N PHE A 217 -7.13 -3.08 10.28
CA PHE A 217 -6.35 -4.32 10.29
C PHE A 217 -5.54 -4.46 11.57
N ASN A 218 -5.38 -5.69 12.07
CA ASN A 218 -4.68 -5.94 13.33
C ASN A 218 -3.21 -5.52 13.32
N ASN A 219 -2.60 -5.40 12.14
CA ASN A 219 -1.24 -4.86 12.01
C ASN A 219 -1.13 -3.37 12.40
N THR A 220 -2.25 -2.63 12.39
CA THR A 220 -2.33 -1.23 12.82
C THR A 220 -2.89 -1.06 14.22
N ILE A 221 -3.37 -2.14 14.87
CA ILE A 221 -4.08 -2.04 16.16
C ILE A 221 -3.24 -1.39 17.26
N ARG A 222 -1.92 -1.64 17.27
CA ARG A 222 -1.00 -1.06 18.26
C ARG A 222 -0.99 0.47 18.21
N LEU A 223 -1.08 1.06 17.02
CA LEU A 223 -1.18 2.52 16.88
C LEU A 223 -2.45 3.05 17.54
N PHE A 224 -3.56 2.31 17.44
CA PHE A 224 -4.82 2.69 18.09
C PHE A 224 -4.78 2.48 19.61
N GLU A 225 -4.24 1.36 20.09
CA GLU A 225 -4.11 1.08 21.53
C GLU A 225 -3.32 2.18 22.26
N GLU A 226 -2.24 2.66 21.64
CA GLU A 226 -1.37 3.68 22.23
C GLU A 226 -1.94 5.10 22.12
N LEU A 227 -2.54 5.45 20.98
CA LEU A 227 -2.85 6.84 20.65
C LEU A 227 -4.35 7.16 20.68
N LYS A 228 -5.21 6.20 20.30
CA LYS A 228 -6.65 6.43 20.14
C LYS A 228 -7.45 5.13 20.35
N PRO A 229 -7.63 4.69 21.62
CA PRO A 229 -8.23 3.40 21.93
C PRO A 229 -9.63 3.23 21.31
N LEU A 230 -9.88 2.08 20.70
CA LEU A 230 -11.09 1.85 19.89
C LEU A 230 -12.40 1.93 20.69
N ASP A 231 -12.38 1.58 21.98
CA ASP A 231 -13.56 1.59 22.85
C ASP A 231 -14.24 2.97 22.92
N ARG A 232 -13.49 4.04 22.67
CA ARG A 232 -14.01 5.42 22.62
C ARG A 232 -15.06 5.62 21.52
N PHE A 233 -14.98 4.85 20.44
CA PHE A 233 -15.87 4.98 19.29
C PHE A 233 -17.18 4.21 19.47
N LYS A 234 -17.22 3.22 20.38
CA LYS A 234 -18.42 2.41 20.61
C LYS A 234 -19.59 3.28 21.08
N ASN A 235 -20.76 3.12 20.44
CA ASN A 235 -21.98 3.90 20.67
C ASN A 235 -21.85 5.41 20.37
N SER A 236 -20.81 5.84 19.67
CA SER A 236 -20.53 7.24 19.39
C SER A 236 -20.81 7.61 17.93
N LEU A 237 -21.10 8.89 17.68
CA LEU A 237 -21.14 9.44 16.33
C LEU A 237 -19.70 9.77 15.89
N VAL A 238 -19.23 9.13 14.83
CA VAL A 238 -17.87 9.30 14.32
C VAL A 238 -17.88 9.90 12.93
N GLU A 239 -16.76 10.50 12.56
CA GLU A 239 -16.44 10.81 11.18
C GLU A 239 -15.21 10.01 10.75
N VAL A 240 -15.31 9.33 9.61
CA VAL A 240 -14.22 8.56 9.01
C VAL A 240 -13.85 9.14 7.65
N THR A 241 -12.56 9.39 7.44
CA THR A 241 -11.98 9.85 6.18
C THR A 241 -11.21 8.71 5.51
N GLY A 242 -11.47 8.45 4.23
CA GLY A 242 -10.72 7.45 3.48
C GLY A 242 -11.24 7.20 2.07
N PHE A 243 -10.56 6.31 1.35
CA PHE A 243 -11.01 5.84 0.05
C PHE A 243 -12.06 4.75 0.21
N ILE A 244 -13.14 4.83 -0.58
CA ILE A 244 -14.06 3.70 -0.68
C ILE A 244 -13.44 2.62 -1.58
N LYS A 245 -13.19 1.45 -1.01
CA LYS A 245 -12.68 0.25 -1.71
C LYS A 245 -13.77 -0.83 -1.74
N ASP A 246 -13.69 -1.74 -2.71
CA ASP A 246 -14.60 -2.89 -2.79
C ASP A 246 -13.89 -4.16 -2.30
N TYR A 247 -14.35 -4.66 -1.14
CA TYR A 247 -13.95 -5.94 -0.56
C TYR A 247 -15.21 -6.76 -0.24
N ASN A 248 -15.95 -7.15 -1.27
CA ASN A 248 -17.29 -7.74 -1.16
C ASN A 248 -18.30 -6.72 -0.58
N GLY A 249 -18.26 -5.50 -1.13
CA GLY A 249 -19.03 -4.34 -0.70
C GLY A 249 -18.14 -3.14 -0.35
N PRO A 250 -18.73 -1.95 -0.23
CA PRO A 250 -18.01 -0.72 0.08
C PRO A 250 -17.35 -0.79 1.46
N GLU A 251 -16.05 -0.49 1.53
CA GLU A 251 -15.29 -0.39 2.78
C GLU A 251 -14.35 0.82 2.78
N ILE A 252 -14.15 1.42 3.95
CA ILE A 252 -12.99 2.26 4.24
C ILE A 252 -12.06 1.49 5.15
N ILE A 253 -10.83 1.30 4.69
CA ILE A 253 -9.73 0.81 5.53
C ILE A 253 -9.15 2.01 6.29
N ILE A 254 -9.17 1.90 7.62
CA ILE A 254 -8.62 2.88 8.53
C ILE A 254 -7.25 2.35 8.97
N ASN A 255 -6.18 2.97 8.45
CA ASN A 255 -4.80 2.57 8.70
C ASN A 255 -4.12 3.40 9.80
N SER A 256 -4.72 4.53 10.19
CA SER A 256 -4.15 5.47 11.17
C SER A 256 -5.24 6.13 12.04
N PRO A 257 -4.92 6.52 13.29
CA PRO A 257 -5.85 7.21 14.19
C PRO A 257 -6.45 8.52 13.65
N GLU A 258 -5.74 9.21 12.75
CA GLU A 258 -6.17 10.46 12.12
C GLU A 258 -7.39 10.28 11.22
N GLN A 259 -7.60 9.07 10.68
CA GLN A 259 -8.71 8.78 9.77
C GLN A 259 -10.07 8.66 10.46
N ILE A 260 -10.15 8.58 11.78
CA ILE A 260 -11.40 8.45 12.53
C ILE A 260 -11.42 9.40 13.72
N SER A 261 -12.49 10.18 13.88
CA SER A 261 -12.66 11.10 15.02
C SER A 261 -14.09 11.10 15.54
N LEU A 262 -14.27 11.40 16.83
CA LEU A 262 -15.61 11.66 17.36
C LEU A 262 -16.12 12.97 16.78
N VAL A 263 -17.36 13.03 16.31
CA VAL A 263 -17.92 14.28 15.75
C VAL A 263 -17.94 15.42 16.78
N SER A 264 -17.99 15.09 18.08
CA SER A 264 -17.89 16.07 19.17
C SER A 264 -16.51 16.69 19.36
N GLU A 265 -15.47 16.14 18.72
CA GLU A 265 -14.08 16.62 18.79
C GLU A 265 -13.70 17.46 17.56
N LEU A 266 -14.63 17.69 16.62
CA LEU A 266 -14.38 18.32 15.32
C LEU A 266 -14.73 19.80 15.26
#